data_AF-A0A562N6P9-F1
#
_entry.id   AF-A0A562N6P9-F1
#
_cell.length_a   1.000
_cell.length_b   1.000
_cell.length_c   1.000
_cell.angle_alpha   90.00
_cell.angle_beta   90.00
_cell.angle_gamma   90.00
#
_symmetry.space_group_name_H-M   'P 1'
#
loop_
_entity.id
_entity.type
_entity.pdbx_description
1 polymer ?
#
loop_
_entity_poly.entity_id
_entity_poly.type
_entity_poly.pdbx_seq_one_letter_code
_entity_poly.pdbx_strand_id
1 'polypeptide(L)'
;MVFTPLAQNLFLLATGQGYFIPSESSIWTFRATQMNQGSGEWWLRGEDRAHYYAIGDMPGSYLILDRDAAVANVSADDPATWGDAARQGHAKK
;
A
#
# COMPACT_ATOMS: atom_id res chain seq x y z
N MET A 1 17.75 2.10 10.74
CA MET A 1 17.83 3.39 10.02
C MET A 1 16.44 3.68 9.51
N VAL A 2 15.76 4.71 10.02
CA VAL A 2 14.45 5.11 9.49
C VAL A 2 14.75 6.00 8.28
N PHE A 3 14.79 5.42 7.09
CA PHE A 3 14.68 6.24 5.88
C PHE A 3 13.33 6.94 5.97
N THR A 4 13.32 8.27 5.81
CA THR A 4 12.05 8.99 5.70
C THR A 4 11.27 8.39 4.52
N PRO A 5 9.92 8.29 4.62
CA PRO A 5 9.11 7.70 3.55
C PRO A 5 9.47 8.25 2.17
N LEU A 6 9.77 9.54 2.08
CA LEU A 6 10.26 10.20 0.87
C LEU A 6 11.47 9.50 0.23
N ALA A 7 12.56 9.30 0.98
CA ALA A 7 13.80 8.78 0.42
C ALA A 7 13.61 7.35 -0.10
N GLN A 8 12.90 6.52 0.67
CA GLN A 8 12.56 5.16 0.27
C GLN A 8 11.66 5.14 -0.95
N ASN A 9 10.59 5.94 -0.96
CA ASN A 9 9.63 6.00 -2.06
C ASN A 9 10.29 6.49 -3.34
N LEU A 10 11.16 7.51 -3.27
CA LEU A 10 11.90 8.00 -4.43
C LEU A 10 12.86 6.94 -4.99
N PHE A 11 13.60 6.25 -4.12
CA PHE A 11 14.50 5.18 -4.55
C PHE A 11 13.72 4.05 -5.24
N LEU A 12 12.66 3.55 -4.61
CA LEU A 12 11.86 2.45 -5.15
C LEU A 12 11.06 2.84 -6.40
N LEU A 13 10.60 4.08 -6.52
CA LEU A 13 10.01 4.57 -7.78
C LEU A 13 11.04 4.64 -8.92
N ALA A 14 12.31 4.90 -8.61
CA ALA A 14 13.37 5.01 -9.60
C ALA A 14 13.96 3.65 -10.03
N THR A 15 14.06 2.70 -9.10
CA THR A 15 14.73 1.40 -9.34
C THR A 15 13.78 0.21 -9.36
N GLY A 16 12.66 0.31 -8.64
CA GLY A 16 11.78 -0.81 -8.35
C GLY A 16 10.89 -1.15 -9.53
N GLN A 17 10.98 -2.39 -10.00
CA GLN A 17 10.08 -2.88 -11.05
C GLN A 17 8.68 -3.08 -10.47
N GLY A 18 7.71 -2.30 -10.93
CA GLY A 18 6.30 -2.41 -10.49
C GLY A 18 5.99 -1.67 -9.18
N TYR A 19 6.94 -0.92 -8.62
CA TYR A 19 6.65 -0.05 -7.49
C TYR A 19 5.79 1.13 -7.94
N PHE A 20 4.76 1.44 -7.17
CA PHE A 20 3.93 2.63 -7.37
C PHE A 20 3.46 3.15 -6.01
N ILE A 21 3.03 4.40 -5.98
CA ILE A 21 2.39 4.99 -4.80
C ILE A 21 0.88 4.96 -5.02
N PRO A 22 0.07 4.52 -4.04
CA PRO A 22 -1.38 4.66 -4.10
C PRO A 22 -1.80 6.10 -4.44
N SER A 23 -2.79 6.25 -5.31
CA SER A 23 -3.30 7.56 -5.75
C SER A 23 -3.83 8.43 -4.60
N GLU A 24 -4.25 7.79 -3.51
CA GLU A 24 -4.76 8.43 -2.30
C GLU A 24 -3.67 8.76 -1.27
N SER A 25 -2.44 8.36 -1.57
CA SER A 25 -1.26 8.70 -0.79
C SER A 25 -0.30 9.58 -1.57
N SER A 26 0.88 9.78 -1.00
CA SER A 26 1.95 10.55 -1.62
C SER A 26 3.31 9.96 -1.32
N ILE A 27 4.31 10.36 -2.13
CA ILE A 27 5.72 10.00 -1.89
C ILE A 27 6.20 10.41 -0.49
N TRP A 28 5.56 11.38 0.16
CA TRP A 28 5.96 11.91 1.46
C TRP A 28 5.39 11.10 2.63
N THR A 29 4.25 10.43 2.41
CA THR A 29 3.42 9.86 3.48
C THR A 29 3.26 8.36 3.38
N PHE A 30 3.30 7.80 2.17
CA PHE A 30 3.13 6.38 1.95
C PHE A 30 4.28 5.60 2.57
N ARG A 31 3.95 4.58 3.36
CA ARG A 31 4.91 3.68 3.97
C ARG A 31 4.56 2.25 3.62
N ALA A 32 5.42 1.59 2.86
CA ALA A 32 5.34 0.15 2.65
C ALA A 32 5.67 -0.57 3.97
N THR A 33 4.72 -1.36 4.48
CA THR A 33 4.86 -2.14 5.72
C THR A 33 5.26 -3.58 5.43
N GLN A 34 4.91 -4.09 4.24
CA GLN A 34 5.40 -5.36 3.74
C GLN A 34 5.80 -5.24 2.28
N MET A 35 7.04 -5.61 1.97
CA MET A 35 7.54 -5.73 0.60
C MET A 35 7.32 -7.15 0.07
N ASN A 36 7.20 -7.26 -1.25
CA ASN A 36 7.27 -8.55 -1.94
C ASN A 36 8.63 -9.21 -1.69
N GLN A 37 8.62 -10.50 -1.35
CA GLN A 37 9.85 -11.29 -1.12
C GLN A 37 10.32 -12.03 -2.38
N GLY A 38 9.57 -11.94 -3.48
CA GLY A 38 9.94 -12.50 -4.78
C GLY A 38 10.97 -11.64 -5.52
N SER A 39 11.04 -11.81 -6.85
CA SER A 39 12.02 -11.15 -7.72
C SER A 39 11.74 -9.66 -8.00
N GLY A 40 10.65 -9.10 -7.47
CA GLY A 40 10.22 -7.75 -7.78
C GLY A 40 10.13 -6.86 -6.54
N GLU A 41 10.37 -5.56 -6.74
CA GLU A 41 10.46 -4.56 -5.68
C GLU A 41 9.16 -3.74 -5.61
N TRP A 42 8.04 -4.39 -5.25
CA TRP A 42 6.78 -3.71 -4.94
C TRP A 42 6.30 -4.04 -3.54
N TRP A 43 5.40 -3.21 -3.01
CA TRP A 43 4.79 -3.44 -1.71
C TRP A 43 3.61 -4.41 -1.84
N LEU A 44 3.44 -5.28 -0.84
CA LEU A 44 2.25 -6.12 -0.64
C LEU A 44 1.25 -5.43 0.27
N ARG A 45 1.76 -4.72 1.29
CA ARG A 45 0.97 -3.93 2.23
C ARG A 45 1.67 -2.60 2.49
N GLY A 46 0.87 -1.57 2.72
CA GLY A 46 1.35 -0.26 3.08
C GLY A 46 0.29 0.54 3.83
N GLU A 47 0.68 1.71 4.30
CA GLU A 47 -0.19 2.60 5.04
C GLU A 47 0.21 4.06 4.86
N ASP A 48 -0.72 4.95 5.12
CA ASP A 48 -0.44 6.36 5.42
C ASP A 48 -1.29 6.81 6.61
N ARG A 49 -1.44 8.12 6.85
CA ARG A 49 -2.19 8.62 8.00
C ARG A 49 -3.71 8.39 7.95
N ALA A 50 -4.27 8.11 6.78
CA ALA A 50 -5.71 7.99 6.57
C ALA A 50 -6.13 6.57 6.18
N HIS A 51 -5.26 5.81 5.51
CA HIS A 51 -5.62 4.54 4.91
C HIS A 51 -4.60 3.43 5.16
N TYR A 52 -5.09 2.19 5.12
CA TYR A 52 -4.32 0.99 4.89
C TYR A 52 -4.48 0.55 3.43
N TYR A 53 -3.41 -0.03 2.87
CA TYR A 53 -3.35 -0.48 1.50
C TYR A 53 -2.88 -1.93 1.41
N ALA A 54 -3.48 -2.70 0.53
CA ALA A 54 -3.05 -4.06 0.20
C ALA A 54 -3.03 -4.25 -1.31
N ILE A 55 -2.01 -4.90 -1.86
CA ILE A 55 -1.93 -5.17 -3.29
C ILE A 55 -3.11 -6.04 -3.73
N GLY A 56 -3.71 -5.73 -4.87
CA GLY A 56 -4.80 -6.52 -5.43
C GLY A 56 -4.30 -7.62 -6.36
N ASP A 57 -5.22 -8.50 -6.78
CA ASP A 57 -4.91 -9.65 -7.63
C ASP A 57 -4.58 -9.26 -9.09
N MET A 58 -4.98 -8.07 -9.52
CA MET A 58 -4.69 -7.57 -10.87
C MET A 58 -3.49 -6.60 -10.86
N PRO A 59 -2.65 -6.60 -11.91
CA PRO A 59 -1.54 -5.66 -12.03
C PRO A 59 -1.99 -4.20 -11.90
N GLY A 60 -1.36 -3.47 -10.96
CA GLY A 60 -1.68 -2.07 -10.69
C GLY A 60 -3.00 -1.83 -9.94
N SER A 61 -3.67 -2.89 -9.47
CA SER A 61 -4.81 -2.77 -8.56
C SER A 61 -4.36 -2.91 -7.11
N TYR A 62 -5.10 -2.27 -6.21
CA TYR A 62 -4.93 -2.41 -4.77
C TYR A 62 -6.24 -2.16 -4.03
N LEU A 63 -6.34 -2.67 -2.82
CA LEU A 63 -7.42 -2.41 -1.89
C LEU A 63 -7.04 -1.27 -0.94
N ILE A 64 -8.04 -0.51 -0.52
CA ILE A 64 -7.91 0.62 0.37
C ILE A 64 -8.92 0.45 1.49
N LEU A 65 -8.46 0.50 2.73
CA LEU A 65 -9.28 0.51 3.93
C LEU A 65 -9.06 1.84 4.67
N ASP A 66 -10.14 2.56 4.93
CA ASP A 66 -10.08 3.76 5.77
C ASP A 66 -9.70 3.35 7.21
N ARG A 67 -8.79 4.10 7.85
CA ARG A 67 -8.37 3.77 9.23
C ARG A 67 -9.53 3.73 10.21
N ASP A 68 -10.53 4.58 10.01
CA ASP A 68 -11.73 4.64 10.85
C ASP A 68 -12.69 3.45 10.64
N ALA A 69 -12.51 2.70 9.53
CA ALA A 69 -13.28 1.48 9.25
C ALA A 69 -12.67 0.23 9.92
N ALA A 70 -11.46 0.33 10.47
CA ALA A 70 -10.84 -0.78 11.21
C ALA A 70 -11.58 -1.01 12.53
N VAL A 71 -12.20 -2.18 12.68
CA VAL A 71 -13.03 -2.58 13.83
C VAL A 71 -12.73 -4.03 14.22
N ALA A 72 -13.35 -4.56 15.29
CA ALA A 72 -13.03 -5.87 15.84
C ALA A 72 -13.00 -7.04 14.82
N ASN A 73 -13.80 -6.96 13.75
CA ASN A 73 -13.85 -7.99 12.69
C ASN A 73 -13.12 -7.58 11.39
N VAL A 74 -12.59 -6.37 11.30
CA VAL A 74 -11.89 -5.83 10.13
C VAL A 74 -10.50 -5.39 10.59
N SER A 75 -9.53 -6.28 10.43
CA SER A 75 -8.16 -6.07 10.88
C SER A 75 -7.35 -5.34 9.82
N ALA A 76 -6.71 -4.25 10.20
CA ALA A 76 -5.79 -3.51 9.33
C ALA A 76 -4.62 -4.36 8.80
N ASP A 77 -4.20 -5.37 9.57
CA ASP A 77 -3.08 -6.22 9.20
C ASP A 77 -3.50 -7.44 8.36
N ASP A 78 -4.80 -7.72 8.26
CA ASP A 78 -5.34 -8.86 7.51
C ASP A 78 -6.32 -8.40 6.42
N PRO A 79 -5.84 -8.14 5.19
CA PRO A 79 -6.67 -7.73 4.06
C PRO A 79 -7.79 -8.71 3.71
N ALA A 80 -7.68 -10.00 4.08
CA ALA A 80 -8.76 -10.97 3.86
C ALA A 80 -10.02 -10.64 4.67
N THR A 81 -9.88 -9.86 5.74
CA THR A 81 -11.00 -9.42 6.59
C THR A 81 -11.70 -8.16 6.08
N TRP A 82 -11.15 -7.48 5.07
CA TRP A 82 -11.65 -6.16 4.68
C TRP A 82 -12.99 -6.22 3.95
N GLY A 83 -13.20 -7.23 3.11
CA GLY A 83 -14.47 -7.46 2.41
C GLY A 83 -15.07 -6.18 1.80
N ASP A 84 -16.33 -5.91 2.12
CA ASP A 84 -17.08 -4.74 1.63
C ASP A 84 -16.62 -3.39 2.24
N ALA A 85 -15.81 -3.41 3.31
CA ALA A 85 -15.25 -2.19 3.89
C ALA A 85 -14.08 -1.63 3.06
N ALA A 86 -13.45 -2.46 2.22
CA ALA A 86 -12.41 -2.01 1.32
C ALA A 86 -12.98 -1.47 0.00
N ARG A 87 -12.33 -0.44 -0.51
CA ARG A 87 -12.55 0.06 -1.88
C ARG A 87 -11.37 -0.29 -2.77
N GLN A 88 -11.64 -0.51 -4.06
CA GLN A 88 -10.58 -0.77 -5.04
C GLN A 88 -9.97 0.55 -5.51
N GLY A 89 -8.65 0.59 -5.55
CA GLY A 89 -7.83 1.63 -6.14
C GLY A 89 -7.06 1.10 -7.34
N HIS A 90 -6.68 2.02 -8.23
CA HIS A 90 -5.83 1.73 -9.37
C HIS A 90 -4.68 2.70 -9.43
N ALA A 91 -3.49 2.16 -9.65
CA ALA A 91 -2.30 2.96 -9.88
C ALA A 91 -2.48 3.74 -11.19
N LYS A 92 -2.25 5.05 -11.14
CA LYS A 92 -2.13 5.83 -12.38
C LYS A 92 -0.76 5.49 -12.97
N LYS A 93 -0.77 4.96 -14.20
CA LYS A 93 0.45 4.79 -14.99
C LYS A 93 1.06 6.14 -15.34
#